data_AF-A0A7X6CGX9-F1
#
_entry.id   AF-A0A7X6CGX9-F1
#
_cell.length_a   1.000
_cell.length_b   1.000
_cell.length_c   1.000
_cell.angle_alpha   90.00
_cell.angle_beta   90.00
_cell.angle_gamma   90.00
#
_symmetry.space_group_name_H-M   'P 1'
#
loop_
_entity.id
_entity.type
_entity.pdbx_description
1 polymer ?
#
loop_
_entity_poly.entity_id
_entity_poly.type
_entity_poly.pdbx_seq_one_letter_code
_entity_poly.pdbx_strand_id
1 'polypeptide(L)' 'MPTIQQLIRSAREQTQKKTKSPALKSCPQRRGVCTRVYTATPKKPNSRD' A
#
# COMPACT_ATOMS: atom_id res chain seq x y z
N MET A 1 28.12 7.23 7.43
CA MET A 1 28.82 6.56 6.30
C MET A 1 29.46 5.30 6.84
N PRO A 2 29.00 4.09 6.44
CA PRO A 2 29.55 2.86 6.98
C PRO A 2 30.90 2.51 6.34
N THR A 3 31.79 1.87 7.11
CA THR A 3 33.09 1.39 6.63
C THR A 3 32.96 0.03 5.93
N ILE A 4 33.96 -0.36 5.13
CA ILE A 4 33.97 -1.66 4.43
C ILE A 4 33.85 -2.82 5.43
N GLN A 5 34.55 -2.77 6.57
CA GLN A 5 34.48 -3.79 7.61
C GLN A 5 33.08 -3.89 8.25
N GLN A 6 32.34 -2.78 8.36
CA GLN A 6 30.96 -2.80 8.84
C GLN A 6 30.03 -3.50 7.83
N LEU A 7 30.22 -3.27 6.54
CA LEU A 7 29.45 -3.94 5.48
C LEU A 7 29.79 -5.42 5.35
N ILE A 8 31.04 -5.82 5.61
CA ILE A 8 31.45 -7.24 5.66
C ILE A 8 30.78 -7.95 6.84
N ARG A 9 30.72 -7.31 8.01
CA ARG A 9 30.09 -7.89 9.22
C ARG A 9 28.56 -7.85 9.17
N SER A 10 27.99 -6.85 8.52
CA SER A 10 26.54 -6.65 8.44
C SER A 10 26.19 -6.03 7.09
N ALA A 11 25.68 -6.88 6.19
CA ALA A 11 25.24 -6.45 4.88
C ALA A 11 24.05 -5.49 4.98
N ARG A 12 23.87 -4.63 3.98
CA ARG A 12 22.69 -3.78 3.89
C ARG A 12 21.47 -4.62 3.56
N GLU A 13 20.39 -4.43 4.30
CA GLU A 13 19.10 -5.03 4.00
C GLU A 13 18.28 -4.14 3.07
N GLN A 14 17.55 -4.76 2.15
CA GLN A 14 16.60 -4.05 1.29
C GLN A 14 15.28 -3.85 2.03
N THR A 15 14.78 -2.62 2.04
CA THR A 15 13.46 -2.33 2.61
C THR A 15 12.35 -2.84 1.69
N GLN A 16 11.51 -3.74 2.18
CA GLN A 16 10.35 -4.23 1.44
C GLN A 16 9.20 -3.21 1.47
N LYS A 17 8.61 -2.92 0.31
CA LYS A 17 7.44 -2.03 0.18
C LYS A 17 6.15 -2.84 0.16
N LYS A 18 5.17 -2.45 0.99
CA LYS A 18 3.82 -3.04 0.96
C LYS A 18 2.96 -2.38 -0.10
N THR A 19 2.12 -3.18 -0.77
CA THR A 19 1.12 -2.64 -1.69
C THR A 19 -0.01 -1.94 -0.93
N LYS A 20 -0.53 -0.85 -1.51
CA LYS A 20 -1.74 -0.19 -0.99
C LYS A 20 -3.02 -0.99 -1.29
N SER A 21 -2.93 -2.00 -2.17
CA SER A 21 -4.08 -2.74 -2.69
C SER A 21 -3.93 -4.27 -2.52
N PRO A 22 -3.88 -4.80 -1.28
CA PRO A 22 -3.64 -6.22 -1.02
C PRO A 22 -4.77 -7.14 -1.52
N ALA A 23 -6.01 -6.66 -1.55
CA ALA A 23 -7.18 -7.44 -1.97
C ALA A 23 -7.10 -7.91 -3.44
N LEU A 24 -6.36 -7.19 -4.28
CA LEU A 24 -6.20 -7.52 -5.70
C LEU A 24 -5.29 -8.73 -5.95
N LYS A 25 -4.47 -9.15 -4.98
CA LYS A 25 -3.48 -10.25 -5.11
C LYS A 25 -2.73 -10.24 -6.46
N SER A 26 -2.20 -9.08 -6.85
CA SER A 26 -1.45 -8.87 -8.09
C SER A 26 -2.22 -9.04 -9.41
N CYS A 27 -3.57 -9.09 -9.38
CA CYS A 27 -4.40 -9.01 -10.58
C CYS A 27 -4.80 -7.55 -10.88
N PRO A 28 -5.01 -7.18 -12.17
CA PRO A 28 -5.47 -5.83 -12.52
C PRO A 28 -6.90 -5.53 -12.07
N GLN A 29 -7.82 -6.51 -12.12
CA GLN A 29 -9.18 -6.40 -11.59
C GLN A 29 -9.64 -7.71 -10.93
N ARG A 30 -10.68 -7.63 -10.09
CA ARG A 30 -11.38 -8.79 -9.48
C ARG A 30 -12.88 -8.57 -9.42
N ARG A 31 -13.67 -9.61 -9.71
CA ARG A 31 -15.14 -9.60 -9.56
C ARG A 31 -15.52 -9.65 -8.08
N GLY A 32 -16.61 -8.99 -7.71
CA GLY A 32 -17.17 -8.99 -6.36
C GLY A 32 -18.68 -8.71 -6.39
N VAL A 33 -19.37 -8.99 -5.29
CA VAL A 33 -20.81 -8.72 -5.11
C VAL A 33 -20.98 -7.66 -4.02
N CYS A 34 -21.84 -6.67 -4.25
CA CYS A 34 -22.12 -5.62 -3.28
C CYS A 34 -22.91 -6.19 -2.08
N THR A 35 -22.39 -6.00 -0.86
CA THR A 35 -23.09 -6.39 0.37
C THR A 35 -24.04 -5.30 0.89
N ARG A 36 -23.76 -4.03 0.59
CA ARG A 36 -24.57 -2.87 0.97
C ARG A 36 -24.40 -1.74 -0.04
N VAL A 37 -25.47 -1.01 -0.33
CA VAL A 37 -25.46 0.20 -1.18
C VAL A 37 -25.86 1.40 -0.32
N TYR A 38 -25.03 2.44 -0.30
CA TYR A 38 -25.24 3.65 0.51
C TYR A 38 -24.48 4.86 -0.06
N THR A 39 -24.82 6.07 0.39
CA THR A 39 -24.09 7.30 0.11
C THR A 39 -23.17 7.67 1.28
N ALA A 40 -21.97 8.17 0.99
CA ALA A 40 -21.02 8.68 1.99
C ALA A 40 -20.79 10.17 1.76
N THR A 41 -20.33 10.93 2.75
CA THR A 41 -19.87 12.33 2.58
C THR A 41 -18.34 12.35 2.38
N PRO A 42 -17.80 13.24 1.53
CA PRO A 42 -16.36 13.30 1.27
C PRO A 42 -15.61 13.92 2.46
N LYS A 43 -14.30 13.69 2.54
CA LYS A 43 -13.45 14.41 3.51
C LYS A 43 -13.30 15.87 3.07
N LYS A 44 -13.25 16.79 4.04
CA LYS A 44 -12.85 18.20 3.83
C LYS A 44 -11.58 18.25 2.97
N PRO A 45 -11.44 19.17 2.00
CA PRO A 45 -12.26 20.36 1.69
C PRO A 45 -13.39 20.12 0.69
N ASN A 46 -13.57 18.90 0.23
CA ASN A 46 -14.48 18.62 -0.87
C ASN A 46 -15.94 18.68 -0.38
N SER A 47 -16.86 19.21 -1.20
CA SER A 47 -18.32 19.08 -1.00
C SER A 47 -18.90 18.09 -2.03
N ARG A 48 -20.08 17.57 -1.71
CA ARG A 48 -20.87 16.66 -2.56
C ARG A 48 -22.11 17.44 -3.04
N ASP A 49 -21.85 18.61 -3.62
CA ASP A 49 -22.87 19.39 -4.32
C ASP A 49 -22.63 19.27 -5.82
#